data_AF-A0A842QCV3-F1
#
_entry.id   AF-A0A842QCV3-F1
#
_cell.length_a   1.000
_cell.length_b   1.000
_cell.length_c   1.000
_cell.angle_alpha   90.00
_cell.angle_beta   90.00
_cell.angle_gamma   90.00
#
_symmetry.space_group_name_H-M   'P 1'
#
loop_
_entity.id
_entity.type
_entity.pdbx_description
1 polymer ?
#
loop_
_entity_poly.entity_id
_entity_poly.type
_entity_poly.pdbx_seq_one_letter_code
_entity_poly.pdbx_strand_id
1 'polypeptide(L)'
;MVSRSLEKMLLIAVGLSSAVIVGVPLLMHAVNLMAGATRFEMAQQAANQIHNATEEIDMEQANRTTVQFNAPEGFAIQVQDNKLTITYSQDGEIVGSWPHTYSHSLLSTGFQGRGNYVLTIRLVDEVVHLSFNHQE
;
A
#
# COMPACT_ATOMS: atom_id res chain seq x y z
N MET A 1 -50.01 22.91 31.50
CA MET A 1 -48.85 22.18 32.07
C MET A 1 -48.19 21.26 31.03
N VAL A 2 -47.90 21.75 29.81
CA VAL A 2 -47.39 20.93 28.67
C VAL A 2 -46.01 21.41 28.16
N SER A 3 -45.59 22.64 28.48
CA SER A 3 -44.35 23.28 28.00
C SER A 3 -43.05 22.61 28.48
N ARG A 4 -43.01 22.08 29.72
CA ARG A 4 -41.79 21.45 30.28
C ARG A 4 -41.42 20.09 29.66
N SER A 5 -42.37 19.41 29.02
CA SER A 5 -42.12 18.13 28.33
C SER A 5 -41.52 18.35 26.94
N LEU A 6 -42.06 19.35 26.23
CA LEU A 6 -41.66 19.68 24.87
C LEU A 6 -40.24 20.29 24.82
N GLU A 7 -39.89 21.16 25.78
CA GLU A 7 -38.51 21.65 25.94
C GLU A 7 -37.50 20.53 26.20
N LYS A 8 -37.86 19.55 27.05
CA LYS A 8 -36.97 18.42 27.35
C LYS A 8 -36.78 17.50 26.15
N MET A 9 -37.85 17.21 25.41
CA MET A 9 -37.76 16.43 24.17
C MET A 9 -36.92 17.14 23.11
N LEU A 10 -37.06 18.47 22.98
CA LEU A 10 -36.28 19.26 22.05
C LEU A 10 -34.80 19.30 22.46
N LEU A 11 -34.50 19.46 23.74
CA LEU A 11 -33.12 19.44 24.26
C LEU A 11 -32.46 18.07 24.02
N ILE A 12 -33.18 16.97 24.26
CA ILE A 12 -32.70 15.62 23.98
C ILE A 12 -32.50 15.41 22.47
N ALA A 13 -33.44 15.86 21.63
CA ALA A 13 -33.33 15.74 20.18
C ALA A 13 -32.13 16.51 19.62
N VAL A 14 -31.86 17.72 20.13
CA VAL A 14 -30.70 18.53 19.76
C VAL A 14 -29.39 17.91 20.28
N GLY A 15 -29.39 17.36 21.50
CA GLY A 15 -28.26 16.63 22.05
C GLY A 15 -27.92 15.37 21.24
N LEU A 16 -28.93 14.60 20.84
CA LEU A 16 -28.73 13.40 20.01
C LEU A 16 -28.27 13.75 18.59
N SER A 17 -28.86 14.78 17.97
CA SER A 17 -28.49 15.17 16.61
C SER A 17 -27.08 15.75 16.55
N SER A 18 -26.69 16.59 17.50
CA SER A 18 -25.31 17.10 17.60
C SER A 18 -24.28 15.99 17.82
N ALA A 19 -24.58 15.01 18.69
CA ALA A 19 -23.71 13.86 18.90
C ALA A 19 -23.55 13.02 17.61
N VAL A 20 -24.62 12.82 16.84
CA VAL A 20 -24.57 12.09 15.57
C VAL A 20 -23.85 12.88 14.47
N ILE A 21 -24.15 14.18 14.34
CA ILE A 21 -23.57 15.06 13.33
C ILE A 21 -22.05 15.17 13.48
N VAL A 22 -21.54 15.21 14.71
CA VAL A 22 -20.11 15.31 14.98
C VAL A 22 -19.45 13.93 15.10
N GLY A 23 -20.14 12.97 15.71
CA GLY A 23 -19.59 11.63 15.98
C GLY A 23 -19.36 10.81 14.71
N VAL A 24 -20.30 10.83 13.76
CA VAL A 24 -20.18 10.02 12.54
C VAL A 24 -18.98 10.44 11.68
N PRO A 25 -18.77 11.74 11.37
CA PRO A 25 -17.58 12.16 10.62
C PRO A 25 -16.26 11.84 11.30
N LEU A 26 -16.18 11.98 12.63
CA LEU A 26 -14.98 11.64 13.39
C LEU A 26 -14.66 10.14 13.34
N LEU A 27 -15.68 9.29 13.47
CA LEU A 27 -15.52 7.85 13.35
C LEU A 27 -15.10 7.45 11.93
N MET A 28 -15.71 8.04 10.91
CA MET A 28 -15.32 7.83 9.51
C MET A 28 -13.87 8.26 9.26
N HIS A 29 -13.45 9.39 9.83
CA HIS A 29 -12.07 9.87 9.72
C HIS A 29 -11.09 8.90 10.39
N ALA A 30 -11.41 8.42 11.60
CA ALA A 30 -10.58 7.43 12.31
C ALA A 30 -10.47 6.10 11.53
N VAL A 31 -11.56 5.62 10.93
CA VAL A 31 -11.56 4.43 10.07
C VAL A 31 -10.66 4.64 8.85
N ASN A 32 -10.73 5.79 8.20
CA ASN A 32 -9.88 6.10 7.05
C ASN A 32 -8.40 6.16 7.43
N LEU A 33 -8.07 6.75 8.59
CA LEU A 33 -6.69 6.78 9.11
C LEU A 33 -6.17 5.36 9.39
N MET A 34 -6.96 4.53 10.06
CA MET A 34 -6.58 3.14 10.34
C MET A 34 -6.39 2.34 9.05
N ALA A 35 -7.32 2.46 8.09
CA ALA A 35 -7.21 1.79 6.81
C ALA A 35 -5.97 2.25 6.02
N GLY A 36 -5.65 3.55 6.04
CA GLY A 36 -4.44 4.09 5.44
C GLY A 36 -3.16 3.53 6.05
N ALA A 37 -3.09 3.46 7.39
CA ALA A 37 -1.97 2.88 8.12
C ALA A 37 -1.76 1.39 7.76
N THR A 38 -2.85 0.59 7.74
CA THR A 38 -2.77 -0.82 7.35
C THR A 38 -2.25 -0.97 5.92
N ARG A 39 -2.74 -0.16 4.97
CA ARG A 39 -2.26 -0.21 3.58
C ARG A 39 -0.79 0.19 3.46
N PHE A 40 -0.35 1.17 4.22
CA PHE A 40 1.05 1.56 4.29
C PHE A 40 1.94 0.42 4.81
N GLU A 41 1.53 -0.26 5.89
CA GLU A 41 2.23 -1.42 6.43
C GLU A 41 2.30 -2.58 5.41
N MET A 42 1.20 -2.86 4.70
CA MET A 42 1.18 -3.85 3.62
C MET A 42 2.16 -3.48 2.50
N ALA A 43 2.18 -2.21 2.08
CA ALA A 43 3.12 -1.73 1.07
C ALA A 43 4.57 -1.87 1.54
N GLN A 44 4.88 -1.49 2.78
CA GLN A 44 6.20 -1.64 3.38
C GLN A 44 6.63 -3.12 3.42
N GLN A 45 5.73 -4.02 3.82
CA GLN A 45 6.01 -5.44 3.87
C GLN A 45 6.27 -6.01 2.47
N ALA A 46 5.43 -5.67 1.49
CA ALA A 46 5.63 -6.08 0.10
C ALA A 46 6.96 -5.55 -0.46
N ALA A 47 7.29 -4.28 -0.17
CA ALA A 47 8.55 -3.68 -0.58
C ALA A 47 9.76 -4.46 -0.03
N ASN A 48 9.75 -4.76 1.27
CA ASN A 48 10.83 -5.54 1.91
C ASN A 48 10.96 -6.93 1.30
N GLN A 49 9.85 -7.64 1.08
CA GLN A 49 9.87 -8.98 0.46
C GLN A 49 10.44 -8.95 -0.95
N ILE A 50 10.04 -7.97 -1.76
CA ILE A 50 10.54 -7.81 -3.13
C ILE A 50 12.03 -7.45 -3.11
N HIS A 51 12.45 -6.52 -2.25
CA HIS A 51 13.85 -6.12 -2.18
C HIS A 51 14.75 -7.27 -1.75
N ASN A 52 14.38 -8.00 -0.70
CA ASN A 52 15.15 -9.15 -0.21
C ASN A 52 15.28 -10.23 -1.31
N ALA A 53 14.17 -10.56 -1.98
CA ALA A 53 14.20 -11.55 -3.06
C ALA A 53 15.00 -11.08 -4.28
N THR A 54 14.98 -9.78 -4.58
CA THR A 54 15.80 -9.22 -5.66
C THR A 54 17.28 -9.26 -5.28
N GLU A 55 17.60 -8.97 -4.02
CA GLU A 55 18.97 -9.00 -3.47
C GLU A 55 19.55 -10.42 -3.49
N GLU A 56 18.76 -11.45 -3.17
CA GLU A 56 19.18 -12.86 -3.29
C GLU A 56 19.60 -13.22 -4.73
N ILE A 57 18.88 -12.71 -5.73
CA ILE A 57 19.21 -12.91 -7.14
C ILE A 57 20.42 -12.06 -7.55
N ASP A 58 20.49 -10.81 -7.08
CA ASP A 58 21.60 -9.90 -7.38
C ASP A 58 22.93 -10.38 -6.80
N MET A 59 22.90 -11.05 -5.64
CA MET A 59 24.06 -11.68 -5.03
C MET A 59 24.38 -13.06 -5.63
N GLU A 60 23.70 -13.47 -6.70
CA GLU A 60 23.82 -14.79 -7.35
C GLU A 60 23.60 -15.97 -6.39
N GLN A 61 22.89 -15.77 -5.28
CA GLN A 61 22.56 -16.85 -4.34
C GLN A 61 21.48 -17.77 -4.91
N ALA A 62 20.68 -17.25 -5.84
CA ALA A 62 19.75 -18.01 -6.66
C ALA A 62 19.66 -17.41 -8.07
N ASN A 63 19.35 -18.25 -9.06
CA ASN A 63 19.14 -17.79 -10.44
C ASN A 63 17.68 -17.41 -10.73
N ARG A 64 16.76 -17.84 -9.86
CA ARG A 64 15.32 -17.58 -9.99
C ARG A 64 14.64 -17.68 -8.64
N THR A 65 13.74 -16.73 -8.37
CA THR A 65 12.84 -16.75 -7.21
C THR A 65 11.46 -16.23 -7.59
N THR A 66 10.47 -16.51 -6.74
CA THR A 66 9.10 -16.02 -6.89
C THR A 66 8.58 -15.51 -5.57
N VAL A 67 8.00 -14.31 -5.58
CA VAL A 67 7.41 -13.65 -4.41
C VAL A 67 5.93 -13.45 -4.65
N GLN A 68 5.12 -13.89 -3.71
CA GLN A 68 3.70 -13.55 -3.66
C GLN A 68 3.53 -12.34 -2.75
N PHE A 69 2.85 -11.31 -3.24
CA PHE A 69 2.59 -10.11 -2.45
C PHE A 69 1.21 -9.54 -2.78
N ASN A 70 0.65 -8.82 -1.81
CA ASN A 70 -0.56 -8.03 -2.00
C ASN A 70 -0.17 -6.56 -2.20
N ALA A 71 -0.52 -6.01 -3.37
CA ALA A 71 -0.32 -4.61 -3.68
C ALA A 71 -1.55 -3.80 -3.22
N PRO A 72 -1.41 -2.89 -2.25
CA PRO A 72 -2.48 -1.96 -1.93
C PRO A 72 -2.71 -0.97 -3.09
N GLU A 73 -3.87 -0.31 -3.08
CA GLU A 73 -4.14 0.79 -4.01
C GLU A 73 -3.11 1.92 -3.85
N GLY A 74 -2.54 2.39 -4.97
CA GLY A 74 -1.46 3.39 -4.96
C GLY A 74 -0.06 2.80 -4.83
N PHE A 75 0.10 1.48 -4.84
CA PHE A 75 1.39 0.82 -4.89
C PHE A 75 1.95 0.80 -6.32
N ALA A 76 3.24 1.14 -6.44
CA ALA A 76 3.94 1.16 -7.72
C ALA A 76 5.38 0.67 -7.58
N ILE A 77 5.91 0.09 -8.65
CA ILE A 77 7.30 -0.31 -8.77
C ILE A 77 7.86 0.25 -10.05
N GLN A 78 8.98 0.94 -9.92
CA GLN A 78 9.73 1.51 -11.02
C GLN A 78 11.15 0.95 -11.02
N VAL A 79 11.66 0.68 -12.20
CA VAL A 79 13.03 0.24 -12.42
C VAL A 79 13.71 1.26 -13.31
N GLN A 80 14.89 1.71 -12.89
CA GLN A 80 15.76 2.55 -13.69
C GLN A 80 17.19 2.03 -13.56
N ASP A 81 17.75 1.54 -14.65
CA ASP A 81 19.08 0.92 -14.70
C ASP A 81 19.22 -0.19 -13.64
N ASN A 82 20.06 0.01 -12.62
CA ASN A 82 20.25 -0.92 -11.51
C ASN A 82 19.45 -0.57 -10.24
N LYS A 83 18.53 0.38 -10.32
CA LYS A 83 17.76 0.87 -9.17
C LYS A 83 16.30 0.44 -9.25
N LEU A 84 15.83 -0.23 -8.20
CA LEU A 84 14.42 -0.53 -7.98
C LEU A 84 13.87 0.51 -7.01
N THR A 85 12.79 1.17 -7.37
CA THR A 85 12.07 2.09 -6.48
C THR A 85 10.64 1.61 -6.33
N ILE A 86 10.28 1.25 -5.10
CA ILE A 86 8.91 0.88 -4.74
C ILE A 86 8.29 2.06 -4.03
N THR A 87 7.10 2.47 -4.46
CA THR A 87 6.39 3.61 -3.87
C THR A 87 4.97 3.22 -3.47
N TYR A 88 4.47 3.93 -2.47
CA TYR A 88 3.08 3.88 -2.08
C TYR A 88 2.55 5.31 -1.98
N SER A 89 1.50 5.59 -2.74
CA SER A 89 0.78 6.86 -2.73
C SER A 89 -0.58 6.74 -2.09
N GLN A 90 -0.93 7.71 -1.25
CA GLN A 90 -2.27 7.86 -0.70
C GLN A 90 -2.83 9.20 -1.17
N ASP A 91 -4.03 9.19 -1.75
CA ASP A 91 -4.72 10.39 -2.27
C ASP A 91 -3.88 11.19 -3.29
N GLY A 92 -3.03 10.51 -4.05
CA GLY A 92 -2.17 11.10 -5.09
C GLY A 92 -0.81 11.61 -4.57
N GLU A 93 -0.58 11.59 -3.26
CA GLU A 93 0.71 11.96 -2.66
C GLU A 93 1.52 10.72 -2.30
N ILE A 94 2.82 10.72 -2.64
CA ILE A 94 3.74 9.65 -2.23
C ILE A 94 3.98 9.77 -0.73
N VAL A 95 3.46 8.81 0.03
CA VAL A 95 3.64 8.73 1.48
C VAL A 95 4.72 7.73 1.87
N GLY A 96 5.07 6.80 0.98
CA GLY A 96 6.14 5.82 1.16
C GLY A 96 7.00 5.65 -0.09
N SER A 97 8.31 5.55 0.09
CA SER A 97 9.28 5.30 -0.98
C SER A 97 10.45 4.49 -0.46
N TRP A 98 10.70 3.36 -1.12
CA TRP A 98 11.76 2.40 -0.79
C TRP A 98 12.64 2.21 -2.03
N PRO A 99 13.64 3.09 -2.23
CA PRO A 99 14.63 2.91 -3.28
C PRO A 99 15.75 1.97 -2.83
N HIS A 100 16.17 1.07 -3.70
CA HIS A 100 17.36 0.25 -3.51
C HIS A 100 18.14 0.13 -4.82
N THR A 101 19.46 0.16 -4.73
CA THR A 101 20.38 0.06 -5.87
C THR A 101 21.12 -1.27 -5.79
N TYR A 102 21.14 -1.99 -6.91
CA TYR A 102 21.70 -3.34 -7.05
C TYR A 102 22.99 -3.32 -7.86
N SER A 103 23.73 -4.44 -7.82
CA SER A 103 24.99 -4.59 -8.56
C SER A 103 24.71 -4.83 -10.05
N HIS A 104 23.73 -5.68 -10.35
CA HIS A 104 23.30 -5.99 -11.71
C HIS A 104 22.31 -4.95 -12.23
N SER A 105 22.24 -4.84 -13.57
CA SER A 105 21.18 -4.07 -14.21
C SER A 105 19.85 -4.77 -14.02
N LEU A 106 18.80 -4.00 -13.80
CA LEU A 106 17.44 -4.51 -13.64
C LEU A 106 16.64 -4.23 -14.91
N LEU A 107 15.79 -5.18 -15.31
CA LEU A 107 14.83 -5.00 -16.39
C LEU A 107 13.41 -5.33 -15.92
N SER A 108 12.50 -4.38 -16.15
CA SER A 108 11.09 -4.50 -15.80
C SER A 108 10.25 -3.58 -16.68
N THR A 109 9.01 -3.96 -16.94
CA THR A 109 8.02 -3.05 -17.55
C THR A 109 7.47 -2.03 -16.55
N GLY A 110 7.93 -2.08 -15.29
CA GLY A 110 7.30 -1.38 -14.18
C GLY A 110 5.99 -2.05 -13.77
N PHE A 111 5.47 -1.64 -12.62
CA PHE A 111 4.22 -2.14 -12.08
C PHE A 111 3.41 -1.00 -11.46
N GLN A 112 2.12 -0.94 -11.77
CA GLN A 112 1.14 -0.14 -11.04
C GLN A 112 -0.16 -0.95 -10.98
N GLY A 113 -0.70 -1.16 -9.79
CA GLY A 113 -1.89 -1.98 -9.63
C GLY A 113 -2.25 -2.24 -8.18
N ARG A 114 -3.38 -2.90 -7.97
CA ARG A 114 -3.86 -3.34 -6.66
C ARG A 114 -4.33 -4.79 -6.73
N GLY A 115 -4.17 -5.55 -5.66
CA GLY A 115 -4.57 -6.95 -5.58
C GLY A 115 -3.40 -7.90 -5.33
N ASN A 116 -3.63 -9.20 -5.58
CA ASN A 116 -2.61 -10.22 -5.36
C ASN A 116 -1.78 -10.43 -6.62
N TYR A 117 -0.46 -10.45 -6.46
CA TYR A 117 0.47 -10.62 -7.56
C TYR A 117 1.55 -11.64 -7.21
N VAL A 118 2.01 -12.34 -8.24
CA VAL A 118 3.23 -13.13 -8.22
C VAL A 118 4.29 -12.36 -9.00
N LEU A 119 5.33 -11.91 -8.31
CA LEU A 119 6.56 -11.44 -8.93
C LEU A 119 7.46 -12.65 -9.17
N THR A 120 7.92 -12.81 -10.40
CA THR A 120 9.02 -13.71 -10.74
C THR A 120 10.27 -12.89 -11.02
N ILE A 121 11.37 -13.25 -10.37
CA ILE A 121 12.68 -12.60 -10.52
C ILE A 121 13.65 -13.66 -11.06
N ARG A 122 14.43 -13.31 -12.10
CA ARG A 122 15.39 -14.22 -12.73
C ARG A 122 16.64 -13.46 -13.16
N LEU A 123 17.80 -14.08 -13.00
CA LEU A 123 19.05 -13.59 -13.58
C LEU A 123 19.25 -14.23 -14.96
N VAL A 124 19.41 -13.42 -16.00
CA VAL A 124 19.69 -13.85 -17.38
C VAL A 124 20.75 -12.92 -17.95
N ASP A 125 21.89 -13.47 -18.38
CA ASP A 125 23.00 -12.71 -18.99
C ASP A 125 23.40 -11.45 -18.18
N GLU A 126 23.62 -11.61 -16.87
CA GLU A 126 23.97 -10.52 -15.92
C GLU A 126 22.89 -9.42 -15.74
N VAL A 127 21.66 -9.67 -16.21
CA VAL A 127 20.52 -8.77 -16.04
C VAL A 127 19.43 -9.45 -15.19
N VAL A 128 18.93 -8.74 -14.18
CA VAL A 128 17.84 -9.21 -13.33
C VAL A 128 16.50 -8.81 -13.94
N HIS A 129 15.75 -9.79 -14.41
CA HIS A 129 14.42 -9.60 -14.98
C HIS A 129 13.33 -9.74 -13.92
N LEU A 130 12.49 -8.71 -13.79
CA LEU A 130 11.30 -8.71 -12.93
C LEU A 130 10.05 -8.82 -13.79
N SER A 131 9.18 -9.79 -13.48
CA SER A 131 7.91 -10.01 -14.19
C SER A 131 6.75 -10.19 -13.21
N PHE A 132 5.69 -9.40 -13.40
CA PHE A 132 4.52 -9.37 -12.51
C PHE A 132 3.34 -10.08 -13.17
N ASN A 133 2.74 -11.03 -12.47
CA ASN A 133 1.52 -11.71 -12.91
C ASN A 133 0.42 -11.51 -11.87
N HIS A 134 -0.73 -11.01 -12.30
CA HIS A 134 -1.91 -10.88 -11.43
C HIS A 134 -2.46 -12.27 -11.09
N GLN A 135 -2.81 -12.49 -9.82
CA GLN A 135 -3.55 -13.67 -9.40
C GLN A 135 -5.04 -13.32 -9.31
N GLU A 136 -5.86 -14.02 -10.09
CA GLU A 136 -7.33 -13.94 -10.02
C GLU A 136 -7.88 -14.51 -8.70
#